data_AF-A0A0C3EXM5-F1
#
_entry.id   AF-A0A0C3EXM5-F1
#
_cell.length_a   1.000
_cell.length_b   1.000
_cell.length_c   1.000
_cell.angle_alpha   90.00
_cell.angle_beta   90.00
_cell.angle_gamma   90.00
#
_symmetry.space_group_name_H-M   'P 1'
#
loop_
_entity.id
_entity.type
_entity.pdbx_description
1 polymer ?
#
loop_
_entity_poly.entity_id
_entity_poly.type
_entity_poly.pdbx_seq_one_letter_code
_entity_poly.pdbx_strand_id
1 'polypeptide(L)'
;MSSLSIYKRKLLCAIFYATQRNPERLEAPWYEAWDLSLNEFIRDEEEYSICPQDALRILQRTKTYSRYPDFVMYLTSSSGSSLLDIRPARRPIMLIEVKPWHPKYLDDEKLFLRLNDSRVMGQMVEQAKFIFERGNVDVQANTTIMAILAVGHKWRYARMRAVDTSPYNPRNRPSESPSIGFLTWSDVFELGTPSSDHGLLELGLNL
;
A
#
# COMPACT_ATOMS: atom_id res chain seq x y z
N MET A 1 -9.63 30.74 0.99
CA MET A 1 -9.83 29.28 1.13
C MET A 1 -8.46 28.63 1.09
N SER A 2 -8.08 27.88 2.12
CA SER A 2 -6.80 27.15 2.14
C SER A 2 -6.81 26.05 1.08
N SER A 3 -5.65 25.69 0.55
CA SER A 3 -5.48 24.58 -0.40
C SER A 3 -6.17 23.31 0.11
N LEU A 4 -5.99 22.98 1.39
CA LEU A 4 -6.60 21.85 2.10
C LEU A 4 -8.14 21.74 1.89
N SER A 5 -8.85 22.87 1.89
CA SER A 5 -10.31 22.91 1.72
C SER A 5 -10.78 22.55 0.30
N ILE A 6 -9.97 22.85 -0.72
CA ILE A 6 -10.27 22.54 -2.12
C ILE A 6 -9.97 21.05 -2.39
N TYR A 7 -8.92 20.49 -1.80
CA TYR A 7 -8.54 19.09 -1.98
C TYR A 7 -9.47 18.11 -1.27
N LYS A 8 -9.83 18.37 -0.01
CA LYS A 8 -10.87 17.59 0.69
C LYS A 8 -12.18 17.54 -0.10
N ARG A 9 -12.56 18.65 -0.74
CA ARG A 9 -13.70 18.70 -1.64
C ARG A 9 -13.52 17.82 -2.88
N LYS A 10 -12.33 17.79 -3.49
CA LYS A 10 -12.02 16.89 -4.62
C LYS A 10 -12.14 15.42 -4.22
N LEU A 11 -11.60 15.02 -3.06
CA LEU A 11 -11.71 13.66 -2.56
C LEU A 11 -13.17 13.27 -2.30
N LEU A 12 -13.93 14.10 -1.58
CA LEU A 12 -15.35 13.87 -1.33
C LEU A 12 -16.16 13.80 -2.64
N CYS A 13 -15.81 14.62 -3.63
CA CYS A 13 -16.40 14.51 -4.96
C CYS A 13 -16.05 13.16 -5.62
N ALA A 14 -14.78 12.75 -5.64
CA ALA A 14 -14.37 11.47 -6.20
C ALA A 14 -15.12 10.29 -5.55
N ILE A 15 -15.24 10.29 -4.21
CA ILE A 15 -16.03 9.31 -3.46
C ILE A 15 -17.50 9.34 -3.88
N PHE A 16 -18.12 10.52 -3.96
CA PHE A 16 -19.51 10.67 -4.40
C PHE A 16 -19.72 10.13 -5.82
N TYR A 17 -18.83 10.45 -6.75
CA TYR A 17 -18.90 9.95 -8.13
C TYR A 17 -18.72 8.43 -8.18
N ALA A 18 -17.77 7.86 -7.44
CA ALA A 18 -17.53 6.42 -7.35
C ALA A 18 -18.74 5.66 -6.78
N THR A 19 -19.37 6.22 -5.74
CA THR A 19 -20.50 5.57 -5.04
C THR A 19 -21.83 5.70 -5.77
N GLN A 20 -22.12 6.89 -6.32
CA GLN A 20 -23.46 7.21 -6.85
C GLN A 20 -23.53 7.19 -8.38
N ARG A 21 -22.45 7.47 -9.09
CA ARG A 21 -22.48 7.66 -10.55
C ARG A 21 -21.81 6.55 -11.35
N ASN A 22 -20.88 5.81 -10.75
CA ASN A 22 -20.18 4.74 -11.46
C ASN A 22 -19.88 3.49 -10.61
N PRO A 23 -20.89 2.96 -9.89
CA PRO A 23 -20.66 1.85 -8.96
C PRO A 23 -20.28 0.52 -9.63
N GLU A 24 -20.50 0.39 -10.95
CA GLU A 24 -20.25 -0.84 -11.71
C GLU A 24 -18.88 -0.88 -12.39
N ARG A 25 -18.15 0.24 -12.46
CA ARG A 25 -16.75 0.20 -12.92
C ARG A 25 -15.86 -0.29 -11.77
N LEU A 26 -15.36 -1.50 -11.98
CA LEU A 26 -14.90 -2.47 -10.97
C LEU A 26 -13.72 -2.06 -10.08
N GLU A 27 -12.99 -0.97 -10.32
CA GLU A 27 -11.82 -0.61 -9.51
C GLU A 27 -11.41 0.84 -9.82
N ALA A 28 -11.52 1.21 -11.10
CA ALA A 28 -11.04 2.49 -11.64
C ALA A 28 -11.54 3.77 -10.90
N PRO A 29 -12.82 3.91 -10.50
CA PRO A 29 -13.24 5.10 -9.75
C PRO A 29 -12.62 5.17 -8.35
N TRP A 30 -12.33 4.01 -7.75
CA TRP A 30 -11.69 3.93 -6.44
C TRP A 30 -10.20 4.17 -6.53
N TYR A 31 -9.56 3.71 -7.60
CA TYR A 31 -8.18 4.09 -7.93
C TYR A 31 -8.00 5.61 -7.97
N GLU A 32 -8.94 6.36 -8.57
CA GLU A 32 -8.85 7.83 -8.63
C GLU A 32 -8.95 8.47 -7.23
N ALA A 33 -9.86 7.98 -6.37
CA ALA A 33 -9.96 8.46 -4.99
C ALA A 33 -8.67 8.18 -4.19
N TRP A 34 -8.08 7.00 -4.37
CA TRP A 34 -6.83 6.60 -3.72
C TRP A 34 -5.63 7.36 -4.26
N ASP A 35 -5.51 7.54 -5.57
CA ASP A 35 -4.46 8.34 -6.19
C ASP A 35 -4.50 9.79 -5.67
N LEU A 36 -5.68 10.40 -5.57
CA LEU A 36 -5.83 11.73 -4.98
C LEU A 36 -5.41 11.77 -3.49
N SER A 37 -5.85 10.79 -2.70
CA SER A 37 -5.54 10.69 -1.27
C SER A 37 -4.05 10.47 -1.01
N LEU A 38 -3.40 9.60 -1.81
CA LEU A 38 -1.98 9.32 -1.67
C LEU A 38 -1.13 10.50 -2.19
N ASN A 39 -1.54 11.15 -3.28
CA ASN A 39 -0.87 12.37 -3.75
C ASN A 39 -0.96 13.52 -2.73
N GLU A 40 -2.04 13.61 -1.96
CA GLU A 40 -2.13 14.55 -0.83
C GLU A 40 -1.12 14.20 0.26
N PHE A 41 -1.03 12.92 0.62
CA PHE A 41 -0.08 12.44 1.62
C PHE A 41 1.39 12.72 1.23
N ILE A 42 1.77 12.56 -0.03
CA ILE A 42 3.16 12.80 -0.47
C ILE A 42 3.47 14.25 -0.84
N ARG A 43 2.47 15.11 -1.10
CA ARG A 43 2.73 16.50 -1.54
C ARG A 43 3.56 17.28 -0.53
N ASP A 44 3.48 16.90 0.74
CA ASP A 44 4.19 17.55 1.83
C ASP A 44 5.60 16.95 2.04
N GLU A 45 5.98 15.90 1.31
CA GLU A 45 7.20 15.12 1.52
C GLU A 45 7.99 14.93 0.20
N GLU A 46 9.08 15.69 0.03
CA GLU A 46 9.92 15.67 -1.19
C GLU A 46 10.67 14.34 -1.42
N GLU A 47 10.66 13.45 -0.43
CA GLU A 47 11.39 12.19 -0.45
C GLU A 47 10.57 10.98 -0.90
N TYR A 48 9.29 11.13 -1.27
CA TYR A 48 8.46 10.01 -1.71
C TYR A 48 7.95 10.12 -3.14
N SER A 49 7.73 8.96 -3.76
CA SER A 49 7.04 8.84 -5.04
C SER A 49 6.04 7.70 -5.01
N ILE A 50 4.90 7.89 -5.68
CA ILE A 50 3.86 6.87 -5.85
C ILE A 50 3.86 6.41 -7.31
N CYS A 51 3.89 5.10 -7.49
CA CYS A 51 3.76 4.48 -8.81
C CYS A 51 2.48 3.62 -8.85
N PRO A 52 1.49 3.95 -9.70
CA PRO A 52 0.37 3.05 -9.95
C PRO A 52 0.85 1.81 -10.74
N GLN A 53 0.39 0.63 -10.33
CA GLN A 53 0.60 -0.66 -11.01
C GLN A 53 2.06 -1.02 -11.33
N ASP A 54 3.00 -0.63 -10.48
CA ASP A 54 4.41 -0.93 -10.70
C ASP A 54 4.73 -2.43 -10.52
N ALA A 55 5.73 -2.92 -11.25
CA ALA A 55 6.13 -4.31 -11.23
C ALA A 55 7.19 -4.57 -10.14
N LEU A 56 6.80 -5.28 -9.09
CA LEU A 56 7.73 -5.90 -8.15
C LEU A 56 8.35 -7.14 -8.82
N ARG A 57 9.64 -7.06 -9.18
CA ARG A 57 10.36 -8.13 -9.87
C ARG A 57 11.45 -8.71 -9.00
N ILE A 58 11.51 -10.04 -8.92
CA ILE A 58 12.64 -10.78 -8.35
C ILE A 58 13.22 -11.71 -9.42
N LEU A 59 14.54 -11.85 -9.42
CA LEU A 59 15.24 -12.84 -10.24
C LEU A 59 15.62 -14.01 -9.34
N GLN A 60 14.92 -15.13 -9.46
CA GLN A 60 15.23 -16.33 -8.70
C GLN A 60 15.85 -17.37 -9.62
N ARG A 61 17.13 -17.68 -9.40
CA ARG A 61 17.98 -18.55 -10.23
C ARG A 61 18.07 -18.08 -11.69
N THR A 62 17.09 -18.47 -12.52
CA THR A 62 17.03 -18.19 -13.97
C THR A 62 15.64 -17.73 -14.43
N LYS A 63 14.69 -17.54 -13.51
CA LYS A 63 13.33 -17.08 -13.82
C LYS A 63 13.05 -15.75 -13.15
N THR A 64 12.46 -14.83 -13.91
CA THR A 64 11.96 -13.56 -13.37
C THR A 64 10.52 -13.76 -12.92
N TYR A 65 10.25 -13.51 -11.65
CA TYR A 65 8.90 -13.50 -11.10
C TYR A 65 8.45 -12.06 -10.93
N SER A 66 7.18 -11.77 -11.21
CA SER A 66 6.61 -10.43 -11.10
C SER A 66 5.30 -10.43 -10.31
N ARG A 67 5.09 -9.36 -9.54
CA ARG A 67 3.83 -9.00 -8.89
C ARG A 67 3.52 -7.53 -9.20
N TYR A 68 2.24 -7.18 -9.24
CA TYR A 68 1.76 -5.86 -9.63
C TYR A 68 0.76 -5.39 -8.57
N PRO A 69 1.23 -4.72 -7.51
CA PRO A 69 0.34 -4.04 -6.57
C PRO A 69 -0.40 -2.90 -7.27
N ASP A 70 -1.57 -2.53 -6.76
CA ASP A 70 -2.35 -1.43 -7.36
C ASP A 70 -1.60 -0.11 -7.26
N PHE A 71 -0.92 0.15 -6.12
CA PHE A 71 0.07 1.22 -5.98
C PHE A 71 1.27 0.78 -5.14
N VAL A 72 2.43 1.36 -5.43
CA VAL A 72 3.65 1.23 -4.62
C VAL A 72 4.20 2.61 -4.31
N MET A 73 4.49 2.86 -3.04
CA MET A 73 5.20 4.07 -2.61
C MET A 73 6.68 3.74 -2.39
N TYR A 74 7.53 4.61 -2.91
CA TYR A 74 8.98 4.52 -2.79
C TYR A 74 9.54 5.69 -2.01
N LEU A 75 10.49 5.40 -1.13
CA LEU A 75 11.46 6.38 -0.65
C LEU A 75 12.47 6.65 -1.78
N THR A 76 12.55 7.90 -2.22
CA THR A 76 13.55 8.42 -3.14
C THR A 76 14.72 8.97 -2.33
N SER A 77 15.85 8.25 -2.30
CA SER A 77 17.08 8.80 -1.72
C SER A 77 17.55 10.02 -2.52
N SER A 78 17.63 11.18 -1.87
CA SER A 78 18.17 12.42 -2.42
C SER A 78 19.71 12.46 -2.45
N SER A 79 20.40 11.37 -2.08
CA SER A 79 21.86 11.30 -2.08
C SER A 79 22.40 11.35 -3.52
N GLY A 80 23.00 12.48 -3.90
CA GLY A 80 23.55 12.76 -5.22
C GLY A 80 24.40 11.61 -5.78
N SER A 81 23.82 10.84 -6.70
CA SER A 81 24.54 9.81 -7.45
C SER A 81 25.05 10.42 -8.75
N SER A 82 26.35 10.28 -8.97
CA SER A 82 27.04 10.59 -10.22
C SER A 82 26.25 10.10 -11.45
N LEU A 83 26.39 10.82 -12.56
CA LEU A 83 25.71 10.67 -13.86
C LEU A 83 25.76 9.28 -14.53
N LEU A 84 26.24 8.23 -13.86
CA LEU A 84 26.49 6.91 -14.43
C LEU A 84 25.60 5.78 -13.87
N ASP A 85 24.80 6.00 -12.83
CA ASP A 85 23.80 5.01 -12.37
C ASP A 85 22.38 5.52 -12.61
N ILE A 86 21.85 5.22 -13.80
CA ILE A 86 20.53 5.64 -14.26
C ILE A 86 19.45 4.76 -13.62
N ARG A 87 19.21 4.98 -12.33
CA ARG A 87 17.95 4.80 -11.60
C ARG A 87 18.22 5.17 -10.14
N PRO A 88 17.51 6.16 -9.56
CA PRO A 88 17.56 6.36 -8.12
C PRO A 88 17.30 5.02 -7.44
N ALA A 89 18.06 4.68 -6.40
CA ALA A 89 17.79 3.52 -5.56
C ALA A 89 16.43 3.74 -4.87
N ARG A 90 15.35 3.36 -5.54
CA ARG A 90 13.97 3.49 -5.04
C ARG A 90 13.72 2.32 -4.11
N ARG A 91 13.53 2.61 -2.83
CA ARG A 91 13.18 1.60 -1.82
C ARG A 91 11.67 1.60 -1.62
N PRO A 92 10.94 0.54 -1.98
CA PRO A 92 9.52 0.49 -1.72
C PRO A 92 9.27 0.39 -0.22
N ILE A 93 8.42 1.28 0.29
CA ILE A 93 8.09 1.42 1.71
C ILE A 93 6.60 1.18 2.00
N MET A 94 5.75 1.24 0.98
CA MET A 94 4.31 1.00 1.11
C MET A 94 3.76 0.24 -0.10
N LEU A 95 2.89 -0.72 0.18
CA LEU A 95 2.09 -1.46 -0.78
C LEU A 95 0.62 -1.11 -0.57
N ILE A 96 -0.09 -0.77 -1.64
CA ILE A 96 -1.54 -0.54 -1.58
C ILE A 96 -2.26 -1.49 -2.54
N GLU A 97 -3.28 -2.16 -2.04
CA GLU A 97 -4.24 -2.94 -2.81
C GLU A 97 -5.63 -2.32 -2.68
N VAL A 98 -6.24 -1.96 -3.80
CA VAL A 98 -7.58 -1.39 -3.92
C VAL A 98 -8.50 -2.43 -4.55
N LYS A 99 -9.49 -2.86 -3.79
CA LYS A 99 -10.48 -3.85 -4.24
C LYS A 99 -11.81 -3.21 -4.63
N PRO A 100 -12.55 -3.87 -5.54
CA PRO A 100 -13.86 -3.41 -5.96
C PRO A 100 -14.77 -3.23 -4.76
N TRP A 101 -15.51 -2.13 -4.74
CA TRP A 101 -16.65 -1.98 -3.85
C TRP A 101 -17.92 -1.87 -4.67
N HIS A 102 -18.90 -2.71 -4.34
CA HIS A 102 -20.23 -2.64 -4.93
C HIS A 102 -21.21 -2.07 -3.89
N PRO A 103 -22.04 -1.08 -4.25
CA PRO A 103 -23.08 -0.56 -3.36
C PRO A 103 -24.20 -1.54 -2.99
N LYS A 104 -24.14 -2.81 -3.42
CA LYS A 104 -25.04 -3.86 -2.91
C LYS A 104 -24.47 -4.50 -1.63
N TYR A 105 -23.20 -4.20 -1.32
CA TYR A 105 -22.52 -4.55 -0.08
C TYR A 105 -22.61 -3.39 0.93
N LEU A 106 -23.81 -2.80 1.09
CA LEU A 106 -24.10 -1.74 2.08
C LEU A 106 -23.98 -2.22 3.53
N ASP A 107 -23.84 -3.52 3.73
CA ASP A 107 -23.67 -4.12 5.03
C ASP A 107 -22.19 -4.08 5.44
N ASP A 108 -21.91 -3.38 6.54
CA ASP A 108 -20.58 -3.27 7.14
C ASP A 108 -19.97 -4.64 7.42
N GLU A 109 -20.78 -5.68 7.68
CA GLU A 109 -20.30 -7.05 7.89
C GLU A 109 -19.64 -7.60 6.60
N LYS A 110 -20.27 -7.39 5.44
CA LYS A 110 -19.73 -7.87 4.15
C LYS A 110 -18.47 -7.12 3.76
N LEU A 111 -18.42 -5.83 4.05
CA LEU A 111 -17.24 -5.01 3.82
C LEU A 111 -16.10 -5.44 4.74
N PHE A 112 -16.39 -5.71 6.01
CA PHE A 112 -15.43 -6.25 6.96
C PHE A 112 -14.90 -7.62 6.51
N LEU A 113 -15.74 -8.53 6.03
CA LEU A 113 -15.31 -9.82 5.48
C LEU A 113 -14.37 -9.67 4.29
N ARG A 114 -14.59 -8.68 3.41
CA ARG A 114 -13.70 -8.39 2.28
C ARG A 114 -12.36 -7.81 2.73
N LEU A 115 -12.37 -6.90 3.70
CA LEU A 115 -11.17 -6.36 4.32
C LEU A 115 -10.41 -7.39 5.18
N ASN A 116 -10.98 -8.58 5.40
CA ASN A 116 -10.36 -9.71 6.07
C ASN A 116 -10.24 -10.95 5.16
N ASP A 117 -10.38 -10.80 3.84
CA ASP A 117 -10.24 -11.91 2.90
C ASP A 117 -8.79 -12.43 2.93
N SER A 118 -8.64 -13.67 3.39
CA SER A 118 -7.34 -14.32 3.53
C SER A 118 -6.58 -14.42 2.22
N ARG A 119 -7.27 -14.49 1.07
CA ARG A 119 -6.61 -14.51 -0.24
C ARG A 119 -5.93 -13.19 -0.56
N VAL A 120 -6.60 -12.08 -0.27
CA VAL A 120 -6.06 -10.73 -0.52
C VAL A 120 -4.94 -10.43 0.46
N MET A 121 -5.13 -10.72 1.74
CA MET A 121 -4.06 -10.56 2.74
C MET A 121 -2.84 -11.43 2.41
N GLY A 122 -3.05 -12.67 1.97
CA GLY A 122 -1.98 -13.55 1.50
C GLY A 122 -1.21 -12.98 0.31
N GLN A 123 -1.91 -12.38 -0.66
CA GLN A 123 -1.26 -11.69 -1.79
C GLN A 123 -0.36 -10.55 -1.33
N MET A 124 -0.81 -9.72 -0.38
CA MET A 124 -0.02 -8.61 0.15
C MET A 124 1.23 -9.09 0.89
N VAL A 125 1.10 -10.17 1.67
CA VAL A 125 2.25 -10.83 2.32
C VAL A 125 3.25 -11.31 1.27
N GLU A 126 2.79 -11.94 0.20
CA GLU A 126 3.66 -12.39 -0.90
C GLU A 126 4.35 -11.22 -1.62
N GLN A 127 3.65 -10.11 -1.87
CA GLN A 127 4.24 -8.91 -2.46
C GLN A 127 5.31 -8.29 -1.55
N ALA A 128 5.07 -8.28 -0.23
CA ALA A 128 6.05 -7.81 0.74
C ALA A 128 7.31 -8.68 0.73
N LYS A 129 7.17 -10.01 0.62
CA LYS A 129 8.32 -10.93 0.45
C LYS A 129 9.17 -10.55 -0.76
N PHE A 130 8.54 -10.22 -1.90
CA PHE A 130 9.27 -9.79 -3.10
C PHE A 130 10.08 -8.52 -2.85
N ILE A 131 9.57 -7.58 -2.05
CA ILE A 131 10.32 -6.39 -1.66
C ILE A 131 11.52 -6.77 -0.79
N PHE A 132 11.31 -7.57 0.26
CA PHE A 132 12.37 -7.97 1.16
C PHE A 132 13.46 -8.81 0.47
N GLU A 133 13.09 -9.63 -0.52
CA GLU A 133 14.01 -10.44 -1.33
C GLU A 133 14.80 -9.59 -2.35
N ARG A 134 14.17 -8.55 -2.95
CA ARG A 134 14.82 -7.66 -3.92
C ARG A 134 15.87 -6.74 -3.29
N GLY A 135 15.76 -6.43 -2.00
CA GLY A 135 16.60 -5.46 -1.28
C GLY A 135 18.01 -5.90 -0.92
N ASN A 136 18.67 -6.69 -1.78
CA ASN A 136 19.85 -7.52 -1.51
C ASN A 136 21.18 -6.81 -1.15
N VAL A 137 21.19 -5.66 -0.46
CA VAL A 137 22.44 -5.09 0.12
C VAL A 137 22.27 -4.46 1.51
N ASP A 138 21.10 -3.90 1.89
CA ASP A 138 21.00 -3.17 3.18
C ASP A 138 19.59 -3.18 3.82
N VAL A 139 18.81 -4.24 3.61
CA VAL A 139 17.58 -4.46 4.40
C VAL A 139 17.99 -4.93 5.79
N GLN A 140 18.36 -3.98 6.65
CA GLN A 140 18.53 -4.22 8.08
C GLN A 140 17.26 -4.90 8.61
N ALA A 141 17.41 -5.78 9.61
CA ALA A 141 16.31 -6.53 10.22
C ALA A 141 15.10 -5.66 10.65
N ASN A 142 15.31 -4.35 10.82
CA ASN A 142 14.30 -3.37 11.21
C ASN A 142 13.53 -2.74 10.04
N THR A 143 13.79 -3.14 8.79
CA THR A 143 13.06 -2.62 7.64
C THR A 143 11.58 -2.93 7.77
N THR A 144 10.76 -1.89 7.70
CA THR A 144 9.30 -1.99 7.77
C THR A 144 8.69 -1.54 6.45
N ILE A 145 7.72 -2.29 5.96
CA ILE A 145 6.86 -1.94 4.83
C ILE A 145 5.45 -1.76 5.37
N MET A 146 4.78 -0.70 4.95
CA MET A 146 3.37 -0.47 5.23
C MET A 146 2.51 -1.16 4.18
N ALA A 147 1.53 -1.96 4.59
CA ALA A 147 0.50 -2.50 3.71
C ALA A 147 -0.79 -1.70 3.93
N ILE A 148 -1.41 -1.20 2.86
CA ILE A 148 -2.76 -0.65 2.87
C ILE A 148 -3.67 -1.58 2.06
N LEU A 149 -4.75 -2.03 2.69
CA LEU A 149 -5.84 -2.71 2.00
C LEU A 149 -7.05 -1.80 2.00
N ALA A 150 -7.55 -1.51 0.80
CA ALA A 150 -8.75 -0.71 0.60
C ALA A 150 -9.84 -1.50 -0.12
N VAL A 151 -11.09 -1.30 0.31
CA VAL A 151 -12.30 -1.77 -0.35
C VAL A 151 -13.20 -0.56 -0.53
N GLY A 152 -13.16 0.01 -1.72
CA GLY A 152 -13.80 1.29 -2.00
C GLY A 152 -13.23 2.45 -1.16
N HIS A 153 -14.10 3.13 -0.40
CA HIS A 153 -13.72 4.24 0.49
C HIS A 153 -13.25 3.77 1.87
N LYS A 154 -13.40 2.49 2.19
CA LYS A 154 -12.98 1.93 3.47
C LYS A 154 -11.60 1.31 3.33
N TRP A 155 -10.77 1.44 4.36
CA TRP A 155 -9.43 0.90 4.32
C TRP A 155 -8.88 0.61 5.70
N ARG A 156 -7.77 -0.12 5.72
CA ARG A 156 -6.97 -0.40 6.91
C ARG A 156 -5.54 -0.62 6.50
N TYR A 157 -4.64 -0.62 7.48
CA TYR A 157 -3.23 -0.82 7.22
C TYR A 157 -2.61 -1.85 8.15
N ALA A 158 -1.45 -2.38 7.78
CA ALA A 158 -0.62 -3.22 8.62
C ALA A 158 0.85 -2.82 8.46
N ARG A 159 1.64 -3.05 9.50
CA ARG A 159 3.10 -2.91 9.47
C ARG A 159 3.73 -4.28 9.26
N MET A 160 4.56 -4.41 8.24
CA MET A 160 5.24 -5.65 7.89
C MET A 160 6.74 -5.45 8.08
N ARG A 161 7.35 -6.13 9.05
CA ARG A 161 8.80 -6.05 9.26
C ARG A 161 9.50 -7.18 8.51
N ALA A 162 10.71 -6.91 8.02
CA ALA A 162 11.55 -7.90 7.35
C ALA A 162 11.77 -9.13 8.23
N VAL A 163 11.98 -8.94 9.54
CA VAL A 163 12.05 -10.03 10.54
C VAL A 163 10.80 -10.91 10.53
N ASP A 164 9.61 -10.36 10.42
CA ASP A 164 8.37 -11.16 10.52
C ASP A 164 8.01 -11.85 9.19
N THR A 165 8.42 -11.26 8.07
CA THR A 165 7.88 -11.59 6.74
C THR A 165 8.92 -12.06 5.72
N SER A 166 10.22 -11.93 5.99
CA SER A 166 11.26 -12.37 5.06
C SER A 166 11.40 -13.90 5.05
N PRO A 167 11.44 -14.54 3.88
CA PRO A 167 11.74 -15.97 3.76
C PRO A 167 13.19 -16.33 4.17
N TYR A 168 14.03 -15.33 4.43
CA TYR A 168 15.44 -15.49 4.84
C TYR A 168 15.69 -15.11 6.31
N ASN A 169 14.65 -14.86 7.11
CA ASN A 169 14.87 -14.69 8.54
C ASN A 169 15.51 -15.98 9.11
N PRO A 170 16.71 -15.94 9.70
CA PRO A 170 17.38 -17.11 10.25
C PRO A 170 16.61 -17.79 11.39
N ARG A 171 15.59 -17.13 11.95
CA ARG A 171 14.64 -17.71 12.92
C ARG A 171 13.47 -18.45 12.28
N ASN A 172 13.15 -18.19 11.01
CA ASN A 172 12.07 -18.86 10.29
C ASN A 172 12.63 -20.09 9.58
N ARG A 173 12.12 -21.28 9.90
CA ARG A 173 12.48 -22.48 9.11
C ARG A 173 11.93 -22.32 7.68
N PRO A 174 12.54 -22.94 6.65
CA PRO A 174 12.06 -22.86 5.27
C PRO A 174 10.58 -23.27 5.06
N SER A 175 9.99 -23.99 6.01
CA SER A 175 8.57 -24.39 6.05
C SER A 175 7.63 -23.36 6.70
N GLU A 176 8.17 -22.32 7.35
CA GLU A 176 7.45 -21.28 8.08
C GLU A 176 7.37 -20.01 7.24
N SER A 177 6.85 -20.15 6.01
CA SER A 177 6.43 -18.97 5.26
C SER A 177 5.49 -18.15 6.14
N PRO A 178 5.73 -16.84 6.32
CA PRO A 178 4.91 -15.99 7.15
C PRO A 178 3.44 -16.16 6.76
N SER A 179 2.63 -16.59 7.72
CA SER A 179 1.19 -16.71 7.55
C SER A 179 0.55 -15.34 7.78
N ILE A 180 -0.70 -15.19 7.33
CA ILE A 180 -1.49 -13.96 7.49
C ILE A 180 -1.59 -13.53 8.97
N GLY A 181 -1.50 -14.50 9.90
CA GLY A 181 -1.63 -14.29 11.35
C GLY A 181 -0.48 -13.53 12.01
N PHE A 182 0.63 -13.26 11.31
CA PHE A 182 1.73 -12.45 11.84
C PHE A 182 1.53 -10.95 11.63
N LEU A 183 0.50 -10.54 10.88
CA LEU A 183 0.18 -9.13 10.64
C LEU A 183 -0.86 -8.63 11.63
N THR A 184 -0.48 -7.64 12.43
CA THR A 184 -1.45 -6.83 13.17
C THR A 184 -1.96 -5.73 12.26
N TRP A 185 -3.22 -5.85 11.87
CA TRP A 185 -3.91 -4.85 11.10
C TRP A 185 -4.57 -3.81 12.01
N SER A 186 -4.60 -2.57 11.56
CA SER A 186 -5.33 -1.46 12.18
C SER A 186 -6.84 -1.71 12.17
N ASP A 187 -7.55 -0.79 12.83
CA ASP A 187 -8.97 -0.58 12.62
C ASP A 187 -9.28 -0.17 11.17
N VAL A 188 -10.57 -0.17 10.83
CA VAL A 188 -11.07 0.22 9.51
C VAL A 188 -11.44 1.70 9.52
N PHE A 189 -10.88 2.44 8.57
CA PHE A 189 -11.10 3.87 8.36
C PHE A 189 -11.95 4.13 7.12
N GLU A 190 -12.49 5.35 7.01
CA GLU A 190 -13.26 5.84 5.86
C GLU A 190 -12.63 7.10 5.27
N LEU A 191 -12.27 7.05 3.99
CA LEU A 191 -11.66 8.19 3.30
C LEU A 191 -12.50 9.47 3.43
N GLY A 192 -11.82 10.59 3.66
CA GLY A 192 -12.44 11.91 3.83
C GLY A 192 -12.94 12.22 5.24
N THR A 193 -12.83 11.27 6.17
CA THR A 193 -13.12 11.48 7.61
C THR A 193 -11.87 11.86 8.39
N PRO A 194 -12.00 12.62 9.50
CA PRO A 194 -10.85 12.97 10.35
C PRO A 194 -10.07 11.76 10.89
N SER A 195 -10.73 10.63 11.16
CA SER A 195 -10.05 9.41 11.62
C SER A 195 -9.20 8.77 10.52
N SER A 196 -9.65 8.84 9.26
CA SER A 196 -8.82 8.44 8.12
C SER A 196 -7.64 9.38 7.92
N ASP A 197 -7.85 10.70 8.05
CA ASP A 197 -6.76 11.67 7.95
C ASP A 197 -5.70 11.38 9.02
N HIS A 198 -6.14 11.09 10.26
CA HIS A 198 -5.24 10.67 11.34
C HIS A 198 -4.54 9.34 11.06
N GLY A 199 -5.27 8.32 10.60
CA GLY A 199 -4.70 7.02 10.23
C GLY A 199 -3.64 7.14 9.13
N LEU A 200 -3.85 8.00 8.13
CA LEU A 200 -2.84 8.30 7.10
C LEU A 200 -1.62 8.99 7.70
N LEU A 201 -1.81 9.92 8.64
CA LEU A 201 -0.69 10.54 9.37
C LEU A 201 0.09 9.52 10.22
N GLU A 202 -0.56 8.48 10.78
CA GLU A 202 0.14 7.39 11.47
C GLU A 202 0.98 6.49 10.53
N LEU A 203 0.69 6.52 9.22
CA LEU A 203 1.58 5.94 8.20
C LEU A 203 2.81 6.83 7.97
N GLY A 204 2.67 8.13 8.20
CA GLY A 204 3.72 9.14 8.18
C GLY A 204 4.70 8.98 9.35
N LEU A 205 5.70 8.11 9.16
CA LEU A 205 7.10 8.41 9.48
C LEU A 205 7.41 8.89 10.91
N ASN A 206 7.22 7.99 11.88
CA ASN A 206 8.20 7.85 12.96
C ASN A 206 9.14 6.68 12.59
N LEU A 207 9.87 6.81 11.47
CA LEU A 207 10.92 5.88 11.05
C LEU A 207 12.29 6.56 11.18
#